data_AF-A0A344L4M0-F1
#
_entry.id   AF-A0A344L4M0-F1
#
_cell.length_a   1.000
_cell.length_b   1.000
_cell.length_c   1.000
_cell.angle_alpha   90.00
_cell.angle_beta   90.00
_cell.angle_gamma   90.00
#
_symmetry.space_group_name_H-M   'P 1'
#
loop_
_entity.id
_entity.type
_entity.pdbx_description
1 polymer ?
#
loop_
_entity_poly.entity_id
_entity_poly.type
_entity_poly.pdbx_seq_one_letter_code
_entity_poly.pdbx_strand_id
1 'polypeptide(L)'
;MLPGLAPDGMSRLLRSMVRTTPREPVTWSSPKPAEPARGAIQIEPGSEVDAQRQAVRMPEPRPLTEPELKVLSTLDAVVATPREAKRLVNLYRMVRATRDLTPASAFLGQDGEPGEYQAVVLLLALLTGHARLLNAVLDTRPDPVRGIGGGLVHRAPSSGWHEFVDDLEPHDGANRVAGPLPPDRLADWRRLHAGLARVSAAVNLPDVSALQRWEPRIRRFSYVLGPKNGQRR
;
A
#
# COMPACT_ATOMS: atom_id res chain seq x y z
N MET A 1 9.87 16.45 -17.49
CA MET A 1 8.94 15.30 -17.55
C MET A 1 9.68 14.08 -17.02
N LEU A 2 9.15 13.41 -16.00
CA LEU A 2 9.70 12.12 -15.54
C LEU A 2 9.15 10.99 -16.43
N PRO A 3 9.93 9.95 -16.75
CA PRO A 3 9.43 8.82 -17.52
C PRO A 3 8.30 8.12 -16.76
N GLY A 4 7.15 7.94 -17.42
CA GLY A 4 6.05 7.11 -16.90
C GLY A 4 6.47 5.65 -16.78
N LEU A 5 5.84 4.91 -15.86
CA LEU A 5 6.04 3.47 -15.74
C LEU A 5 5.60 2.80 -17.05
N ALA A 6 6.48 2.01 -17.66
CA ALA A 6 6.12 1.22 -18.83
C ALA A 6 5.06 0.17 -18.47
N PRO A 7 4.22 -0.27 -19.43
CA PRO A 7 3.43 -1.49 -19.27
C PRO A 7 4.34 -2.63 -18.75
N ASP A 8 3.87 -3.38 -17.75
CA ASP A 8 4.59 -4.44 -17.04
C ASP A 8 5.76 -3.99 -16.14
N GLY A 9 5.85 -2.70 -15.82
CA GLY A 9 6.88 -2.14 -14.94
C GLY A 9 6.79 -2.71 -13.52
N MET A 10 5.58 -2.78 -12.94
CA MET A 10 5.32 -3.39 -11.64
C MET A 10 5.61 -4.88 -11.67
N SER A 11 5.17 -5.60 -12.71
CA SER A 11 5.46 -7.02 -12.86
C SER A 11 6.97 -7.33 -12.88
N ARG A 12 7.76 -6.52 -13.60
CA ARG A 12 9.22 -6.62 -13.60
C ARG A 12 9.82 -6.29 -12.24
N LEU A 13 9.31 -5.27 -11.56
CA LEU A 13 9.73 -4.87 -10.23
C LEU A 13 9.43 -5.95 -9.17
N LEU A 14 8.26 -6.56 -9.21
CA LEU A 14 7.88 -7.67 -8.34
C LEU A 14 8.79 -8.88 -8.60
N ARG A 15 9.04 -9.22 -9.87
CA ARG A 15 9.97 -10.31 -10.23
C ARG A 15 11.40 -10.03 -9.78
N SER A 16 11.90 -8.81 -9.88
CA SER A 16 13.26 -8.47 -9.40
C SER A 16 13.36 -8.49 -7.87
N MET A 17 12.28 -8.14 -7.17
CA MET A 17 12.22 -8.22 -5.70
C MET A 17 12.05 -9.63 -5.17
N VAL A 18 11.32 -10.51 -5.87
CA VAL A 18 11.23 -11.94 -5.53
C VAL A 18 12.56 -12.65 -5.82
N ARG A 19 13.30 -12.17 -6.83
CA ARG A 19 14.66 -12.64 -7.18
C ARG A 19 15.77 -11.97 -6.38
N THR A 20 15.51 -11.31 -5.25
CA THR A 20 16.63 -11.02 -4.34
C THR A 20 17.18 -12.35 -3.83
N THR A 21 18.15 -12.87 -4.58
CA THR A 21 19.19 -13.78 -4.13
C THR A 21 19.58 -13.35 -2.72
N PRO A 22 19.82 -14.30 -1.79
CA PRO A 22 20.52 -13.98 -0.56
C PRO A 22 21.71 -13.12 -0.97
N ARG A 23 21.75 -11.88 -0.46
CA ARG A 23 22.92 -11.03 -0.66
C ARG A 23 24.05 -11.89 -0.12
N GLU A 24 24.93 -12.39 -1.01
CA GLU A 24 26.16 -13.04 -0.57
C GLU A 24 26.71 -12.13 0.50
N PRO A 25 26.99 -12.64 1.71
CA PRO A 25 27.59 -11.84 2.74
C PRO A 25 28.78 -11.19 2.07
N VAL A 26 28.81 -9.85 2.04
CA VAL A 26 29.98 -9.12 1.60
C VAL A 26 31.07 -9.60 2.55
N THR A 27 31.86 -10.56 2.08
CA THR A 27 33.11 -10.94 2.70
C THR A 27 33.98 -9.71 2.51
N TRP A 28 33.91 -8.83 3.51
CA TRP A 28 35.02 -7.95 3.79
C TRP A 28 36.21 -8.89 3.95
N SER A 29 37.01 -9.03 2.90
CA SER A 29 38.34 -9.61 3.01
C SER A 29 39.08 -8.74 4.00
N SER A 30 39.10 -9.20 5.25
CA SER A 30 39.88 -8.60 6.32
C SER A 30 41.29 -8.34 5.78
N PRO A 31 41.83 -7.11 5.90
CA PRO A 31 43.25 -6.91 5.66
C PRO A 31 44.02 -7.86 6.59
N LYS A 32 44.98 -8.57 6.00
CA LYS A 32 45.98 -9.41 6.66
C LYS A 32 46.41 -8.76 8.00
N PRO A 33 46.42 -9.50 9.13
CA PRO A 33 46.65 -8.91 10.43
C PRO A 33 48.06 -8.31 10.51
N ALA A 34 48.11 -6.99 10.63
CA ALA A 34 49.26 -6.30 11.18
C ALA A 34 49.16 -6.34 12.72
N GLU A 35 50.30 -6.51 13.37
CA GLU A 35 50.53 -6.58 14.82
C GLU A 35 49.81 -5.48 15.65
N PRO A 36 49.61 -5.73 16.97
CA PRO A 36 48.53 -5.13 17.74
C PRO A 36 48.81 -3.66 18.08
N ALA A 37 48.14 -2.74 17.41
CA ALA A 37 47.97 -1.40 17.92
C ALA A 37 46.98 -1.43 19.09
N ARG A 38 47.48 -1.03 20.27
CA ARG A 38 46.72 -0.86 21.52
C ARG A 38 45.49 0.02 21.27
N GLY A 39 44.30 -0.56 21.43
CA GLY A 39 43.03 0.15 21.33
C GLY A 39 41.88 -0.75 20.89
N ALA A 40 41.73 -1.92 21.52
CA ALA A 40 40.52 -2.72 21.33
C ALA A 40 39.36 -1.94 21.96
N ILE A 41 38.54 -1.32 21.12
CA ILE A 41 37.29 -0.67 21.55
C ILE A 41 36.43 -1.78 22.17
N GLN A 42 36.35 -1.79 23.50
CA GLN A 42 35.43 -2.65 24.22
C GLN A 42 34.02 -2.17 23.86
N ILE A 43 33.29 -2.97 23.09
CA ILE A 43 31.89 -2.71 22.80
C ILE A 43 31.14 -2.96 24.10
N GLU A 44 30.69 -1.87 24.74
CA GLU A 44 29.96 -1.97 26.00
C GLU A 44 28.60 -2.66 25.80
N PRO A 45 28.17 -3.50 26.76
CA PRO A 45 26.83 -4.07 26.77
C PRO A 45 25.77 -2.95 26.70
N GLY A 46 24.91 -2.98 25.68
CA GLY A 46 23.93 -1.91 25.42
C GLY A 46 24.35 -0.85 24.38
N SER A 47 25.52 -1.00 23.75
CA SER A 47 25.91 -0.22 22.57
C SER A 47 25.01 -0.50 21.35
N GLU A 48 24.85 0.46 20.45
CA GLU A 48 24.12 0.30 19.19
C GLU A 48 24.67 -0.88 18.33
N VAL A 49 25.97 -1.14 18.47
CA VAL A 49 26.67 -2.26 17.81
C VAL A 49 26.35 -3.62 18.48
N ASP A 50 26.07 -3.62 19.78
CA ASP A 50 25.59 -4.79 20.53
C ASP A 50 24.10 -5.05 20.23
N ALA A 51 23.29 -3.99 20.08
CA ALA A 51 21.90 -4.07 19.64
C ALA A 51 21.76 -4.57 18.19
N GLN A 52 22.70 -4.26 17.30
CA GLN A 52 22.76 -4.83 15.94
C GLN A 52 23.13 -6.32 15.93
N ARG A 53 23.95 -6.80 16.88
CA ARG A 53 24.28 -8.22 17.04
C ARG A 53 23.18 -9.00 17.75
N GLN A 54 22.50 -8.37 18.70
CA GLN A 54 21.27 -8.84 19.34
C GLN A 54 20.02 -8.48 18.53
N ALA A 55 20.14 -8.26 17.22
CA ALA A 55 18.99 -8.29 16.31
C ALA A 55 18.40 -9.71 16.36
N VAL A 56 17.61 -9.93 17.41
CA VAL A 56 16.76 -11.08 17.68
C VAL A 56 16.13 -11.46 16.34
N ARG A 57 16.39 -12.70 15.91
CA ARG A 57 15.78 -13.42 14.79
C ARG A 57 14.45 -12.78 14.39
N MET A 58 14.51 -11.77 13.53
CA MET A 58 13.31 -11.34 12.84
C MET A 58 12.94 -12.54 11.97
N PRO A 59 11.72 -13.09 12.08
CA PRO A 59 11.31 -14.17 11.19
C PRO A 59 11.58 -13.69 9.76
N GLU A 60 12.23 -14.54 8.97
CA GLU A 60 12.53 -14.19 7.58
C GLU A 60 11.24 -13.73 6.90
N PRO A 61 11.27 -12.62 6.14
CA PRO A 61 10.06 -12.12 5.49
C PRO A 61 9.50 -13.24 4.61
N ARG A 62 8.31 -13.75 4.95
CA ARG A 62 7.66 -14.77 4.11
C ARG A 62 7.59 -14.27 2.67
N PRO A 63 7.91 -15.09 1.67
CA PRO A 63 7.74 -14.70 0.28
C PRO A 63 6.27 -14.35 0.00
N LEU A 64 6.05 -13.45 -0.96
CA LEU A 64 4.70 -13.15 -1.46
C LEU A 64 4.13 -14.40 -2.13
N THR A 65 2.85 -14.66 -1.89
CA THR A 65 2.10 -15.76 -2.49
C THR A 65 1.69 -15.41 -3.93
N GLU A 66 1.37 -16.42 -4.74
CA GLU A 66 0.91 -16.21 -6.12
C GLU A 66 -0.35 -15.35 -6.22
N PRO A 67 -1.39 -15.50 -5.36
CA PRO A 67 -2.55 -14.61 -5.36
C PRO A 67 -2.18 -13.15 -5.07
N GLU A 68 -1.29 -12.91 -4.10
CA GLU A 68 -0.79 -11.56 -3.78
C GLU A 68 -0.06 -10.95 -4.99
N LEU A 69 0.81 -11.71 -5.64
CA LEU A 69 1.55 -11.27 -6.84
C LEU A 69 0.61 -10.95 -8.00
N LYS A 70 -0.45 -11.75 -8.21
CA LYS A 70 -1.45 -11.53 -9.26
C LYS A 70 -2.20 -10.22 -9.07
N VAL A 71 -2.62 -9.89 -7.84
CA VAL A 71 -3.30 -8.61 -7.58
C VAL A 71 -2.32 -7.45 -7.69
N LEU A 72 -1.13 -7.56 -7.09
CA LEU A 72 -0.13 -6.49 -7.12
C LEU A 72 0.35 -6.14 -8.53
N SER A 73 0.41 -7.10 -9.46
CA SER A 73 0.82 -6.85 -10.84
C SER A 73 -0.20 -6.00 -11.62
N THR A 74 -1.48 -6.03 -11.24
CA THR A 74 -2.53 -5.20 -11.88
C THR A 74 -2.44 -3.71 -11.55
N LEU A 75 -1.64 -3.36 -10.54
CA LEU A 75 -1.50 -1.99 -10.07
C LEU A 75 -0.72 -1.08 -11.01
N ASP A 76 -0.12 -1.62 -12.08
CA ASP A 76 0.45 -0.83 -13.18
C ASP A 76 -0.55 0.20 -13.73
N ALA A 77 -1.85 -0.09 -13.65
CA ALA A 77 -2.90 0.82 -14.10
C ALA A 77 -3.19 2.00 -13.15
N VAL A 78 -2.79 1.90 -11.88
CA VAL A 78 -3.07 2.90 -10.84
C VAL A 78 -1.83 3.72 -10.49
N VAL A 79 -0.64 3.15 -10.70
CA VAL A 79 0.63 3.74 -10.29
C VAL A 79 1.36 4.32 -11.49
N ALA A 80 1.62 5.64 -11.47
CA ALA A 80 2.19 6.34 -12.61
C ALA A 80 3.72 6.24 -12.69
N THR A 81 4.39 6.08 -11.55
CA THR A 81 5.86 6.17 -11.46
C THR A 81 6.51 4.95 -10.78
N PRO A 82 7.77 4.61 -11.16
CA PRO A 82 8.53 3.56 -10.46
C PRO A 82 8.68 3.81 -8.95
N ARG A 83 8.76 5.08 -8.55
CA ARG A 83 8.90 5.45 -7.13
C ARG A 83 7.63 5.13 -6.34
N GLU A 84 6.46 5.44 -6.89
CA GLU A 84 5.17 5.09 -6.29
C GLU A 84 5.01 3.57 -6.20
N ALA A 85 5.42 2.83 -7.23
CA ALA A 85 5.34 1.37 -7.26
C ALA A 85 6.19 0.74 -6.15
N LYS A 86 7.45 1.18 -6.03
CA LYS A 86 8.35 0.77 -4.95
C LYS A 86 7.78 1.13 -3.58
N ARG A 87 7.23 2.34 -3.41
CA ARG A 87 6.62 2.78 -2.15
C ARG A 87 5.44 1.91 -1.77
N LEU A 88 4.54 1.60 -2.72
CA LEU A 88 3.39 0.73 -2.50
C LEU A 88 3.83 -0.65 -2.01
N VAL A 89 4.77 -1.30 -2.72
CA VAL A 89 5.24 -2.64 -2.33
C VAL A 89 5.90 -2.60 -0.97
N ASN A 90 6.68 -1.56 -0.65
CA ASN A 90 7.28 -1.41 0.68
C ASN A 90 6.21 -1.26 1.77
N LEU A 91 5.20 -0.42 1.57
CA LEU A 91 4.09 -0.24 2.51
C LEU A 91 3.31 -1.54 2.70
N TYR A 92 3.05 -2.25 1.62
CA TYR A 92 2.39 -3.54 1.66
C TYR A 92 3.18 -4.57 2.47
N ARG A 93 4.49 -4.70 2.21
CA ARG A 93 5.38 -5.59 2.99
C ARG A 93 5.41 -5.24 4.46
N MET A 94 5.43 -3.95 4.80
CA MET A 94 5.36 -3.51 6.20
C MET A 94 4.03 -3.89 6.85
N VAL A 95 2.89 -3.62 6.19
CA VAL A 95 1.56 -3.99 6.71
C VAL A 95 1.48 -5.50 6.91
N ARG A 96 1.88 -6.27 5.90
CA ARG A 96 1.91 -7.75 5.93
C ARG A 96 2.76 -8.29 7.07
N ALA A 97 3.98 -7.78 7.26
CA ALA A 97 4.85 -8.21 8.34
C ALA A 97 4.22 -7.97 9.73
N THR A 98 3.51 -6.86 9.94
CA THR A 98 2.79 -6.64 11.22
C THR A 98 1.62 -7.60 11.43
N ARG A 99 1.09 -8.20 10.35
CA ARG A 99 -0.01 -9.17 10.42
C ARG A 99 0.48 -10.60 10.53
N ASP A 100 1.54 -10.98 9.85
CA ASP A 100 2.19 -12.29 9.99
C ASP A 100 2.64 -12.57 11.43
N LEU A 101 2.91 -11.53 12.23
CA LEU A 101 3.24 -11.62 13.67
C LEU A 101 2.01 -11.83 14.56
N THR A 102 0.80 -11.71 14.03
CA THR A 102 -0.45 -12.05 14.72
C THR A 102 -1.07 -13.27 14.05
N PRO A 103 -1.54 -14.31 14.76
CA PRO A 103 -2.13 -15.52 14.15
C PRO A 103 -3.45 -15.32 13.38
N ALA A 104 -3.77 -14.10 12.92
CA ALA A 104 -4.98 -13.77 12.19
C ALA A 104 -4.90 -14.30 10.74
N SER A 105 -5.21 -15.59 10.59
CA SER A 105 -5.23 -16.32 9.32
C SER A 105 -6.20 -15.78 8.27
N ALA A 106 -7.05 -14.81 8.60
CA ALA A 106 -7.98 -14.15 7.67
C ALA A 106 -7.27 -13.22 6.65
N PHE A 107 -6.04 -12.77 6.93
CA PHE A 107 -5.36 -11.81 6.05
C PHE A 107 -5.05 -12.36 4.66
N LEU A 108 -4.56 -13.60 4.59
CA LEU A 108 -4.27 -14.29 3.32
C LEU A 108 -5.51 -15.02 2.75
N GLY A 109 -6.56 -15.18 3.56
CA GLY A 109 -7.71 -16.01 3.24
C GLY A 109 -7.53 -17.46 3.73
N GLN A 110 -8.65 -18.18 3.84
CA GLN A 110 -8.69 -19.61 4.15
C GLN A 110 -9.74 -20.27 3.25
N ASP A 111 -9.48 -21.49 2.78
CA ASP A 111 -10.47 -22.41 2.19
C ASP A 111 -11.48 -21.79 1.21
N GLY A 112 -11.01 -21.03 0.23
CA GLY A 112 -11.83 -20.43 -0.84
C GLY A 112 -12.36 -19.03 -0.54
N GLU A 113 -12.22 -18.54 0.69
CA GLU A 113 -12.58 -17.17 1.05
C GLU A 113 -11.48 -16.17 0.67
N PRO A 114 -11.84 -15.02 0.08
CA PRO A 114 -10.89 -13.99 -0.31
C PRO A 114 -10.21 -13.36 0.91
N GLY A 115 -8.88 -13.38 0.91
CA GLY A 115 -8.08 -12.76 1.97
C GLY A 115 -8.21 -11.23 2.02
N GLU A 116 -8.15 -10.67 3.23
CA GLU A 116 -8.23 -9.23 3.46
C GLU A 116 -7.09 -8.43 2.81
N TYR A 117 -6.01 -9.08 2.38
CA TYR A 117 -4.90 -8.44 1.65
C TYR A 117 -5.38 -7.67 0.42
N GLN A 118 -6.47 -8.10 -0.23
CA GLN A 118 -7.01 -7.45 -1.43
C GLN A 118 -7.52 -6.05 -1.12
N ALA A 119 -8.25 -5.89 0.00
CA ALA A 119 -8.70 -4.59 0.49
C ALA A 119 -7.51 -3.68 0.85
N VAL A 120 -6.48 -4.24 1.48
CA VAL A 120 -5.25 -3.51 1.80
C VAL A 120 -4.54 -3.03 0.52
N VAL A 121 -4.41 -3.90 -0.48
CA VAL A 121 -3.76 -3.56 -1.75
C VAL A 121 -4.51 -2.43 -2.46
N LEU A 122 -5.84 -2.47 -2.50
CA LEU A 122 -6.68 -1.40 -3.07
C LEU A 122 -6.53 -0.06 -2.34
N LEU A 123 -6.59 -0.07 -1.00
CA LEU A 123 -6.41 1.16 -0.21
C LEU A 123 -4.99 1.73 -0.36
N LEU A 124 -3.97 0.88 -0.48
CA LEU A 124 -2.61 1.32 -0.76
C LEU A 124 -2.47 1.89 -2.17
N ALA A 125 -3.14 1.31 -3.17
CA ALA A 125 -3.18 1.84 -4.52
C ALA A 125 -3.80 3.24 -4.57
N LEU A 126 -4.92 3.44 -3.87
CA LEU A 126 -5.54 4.75 -3.66
C LEU A 126 -4.58 5.73 -2.99
N LEU A 127 -3.92 5.29 -1.91
CA LEU A 127 -3.00 6.11 -1.13
C LEU A 127 -1.77 6.54 -1.93
N THR A 128 -1.19 5.67 -2.76
CA THR A 128 0.06 5.96 -3.47
C THR A 128 -0.15 6.57 -4.85
N GLY A 129 -1.18 6.14 -5.60
CA GLY A 129 -1.43 6.61 -6.96
C GLY A 129 -2.24 7.90 -7.02
N HIS A 130 -3.16 8.11 -6.07
CA HIS A 130 -4.13 9.20 -6.12
C HIS A 130 -4.33 9.88 -4.74
N ALA A 131 -3.23 10.09 -4.01
CA ALA A 131 -3.25 10.65 -2.65
C ALA A 131 -4.09 11.94 -2.49
N ARG A 132 -4.13 12.78 -3.54
CA ARG A 132 -4.91 14.03 -3.55
C ARG A 132 -6.42 13.82 -3.61
N LEU A 133 -6.87 12.70 -4.19
CA LEU A 133 -8.29 12.33 -4.30
C LEU A 133 -8.75 11.45 -3.13
N LEU A 134 -7.81 10.84 -2.39
CA LEU A 134 -8.09 9.90 -1.31
C LEU A 134 -9.17 10.41 -0.34
N ASN A 135 -9.05 11.64 0.17
CA ASN A 135 -10.03 12.17 1.11
C ASN A 135 -11.43 12.33 0.49
N ALA A 136 -11.52 12.71 -0.79
CA ALA A 136 -12.81 12.81 -1.47
C ALA A 136 -13.43 11.43 -1.69
N VAL A 137 -12.62 10.43 -2.07
CA VAL A 137 -13.07 9.05 -2.25
C VAL A 137 -13.52 8.42 -0.93
N LEU A 138 -12.82 8.72 0.17
CA LEU A 138 -13.11 8.10 1.47
C LEU A 138 -14.20 8.83 2.24
N ASP A 139 -14.13 10.16 2.37
CA ASP A 139 -14.87 10.87 3.43
C ASP A 139 -16.00 11.80 2.94
N THR A 140 -16.22 11.93 1.63
CA THR A 140 -17.28 12.82 1.12
C THR A 140 -18.61 12.44 1.75
N ARG A 141 -19.28 13.40 2.38
CA ARG A 141 -20.57 13.14 3.02
C ARG A 141 -21.63 12.85 1.94
N PRO A 142 -22.56 11.93 2.20
CA PRO A 142 -23.69 11.71 1.30
C PRO A 142 -24.56 12.97 1.25
N ASP A 143 -25.14 13.22 0.08
CA ASP A 143 -26.13 14.26 -0.17
C ASP A 143 -27.26 13.64 -1.01
N PRO A 144 -28.31 13.11 -0.35
CA PRO A 144 -29.43 12.46 -1.03
C PRO A 144 -30.18 13.40 -1.98
N VAL A 145 -30.20 14.71 -1.69
CA VAL A 145 -30.90 15.70 -2.53
C VAL A 145 -30.23 15.81 -3.90
N ARG A 146 -28.91 15.65 -3.93
CA ARG A 146 -28.11 15.69 -5.17
C ARG A 146 -27.77 14.30 -5.71
N GLY A 147 -28.32 13.24 -5.13
CA GLY A 147 -28.04 11.86 -5.54
C GLY A 147 -26.61 11.39 -5.27
N ILE A 148 -25.91 12.04 -4.33
CA ILE A 148 -24.53 11.71 -3.94
C ILE A 148 -24.59 10.67 -2.83
N GLY A 149 -24.14 9.44 -3.11
CA GLY A 149 -24.06 8.36 -2.13
C GLY A 149 -22.88 8.49 -1.16
N GLY A 150 -21.93 9.37 -1.47
CA GLY A 150 -20.81 9.72 -0.60
C GLY A 150 -19.59 8.79 -0.72
N GLY A 151 -18.57 9.12 0.06
CA GLY A 151 -17.30 8.40 0.16
C GLY A 151 -17.44 7.04 0.84
N LEU A 152 -16.40 6.22 0.67
CA LEU A 152 -16.34 4.83 1.13
C LEU A 152 -16.79 4.65 2.59
N VAL A 153 -16.41 5.55 3.49
CA VAL A 153 -16.69 5.41 4.93
C VAL A 153 -18.17 5.67 5.30
N HIS A 154 -18.93 6.26 4.39
CA HIS A 154 -20.35 6.56 4.60
C HIS A 154 -21.28 5.55 3.93
N ARG A 155 -20.74 4.63 3.13
CA ARG A 155 -21.50 3.54 2.52
C ARG A 155 -21.90 2.50 3.56
N ALA A 156 -23.02 1.82 3.32
CA ALA A 156 -23.36 0.65 4.13
C ALA A 156 -22.24 -0.41 3.98
N PRO A 157 -21.83 -1.13 5.03
CA PRO A 157 -20.78 -2.14 4.91
C PRO A 157 -21.08 -3.22 3.86
N SER A 158 -22.36 -3.50 3.62
CA SER A 158 -22.85 -4.45 2.61
C SER A 158 -23.01 -3.85 1.22
N SER A 159 -22.68 -2.57 1.00
CA SER A 159 -22.69 -1.96 -0.33
C SER A 159 -21.65 -2.64 -1.21
N GLY A 160 -22.04 -2.97 -2.45
CA GLY A 160 -21.18 -3.69 -3.38
C GLY A 160 -19.92 -2.90 -3.72
N TRP A 161 -18.76 -3.58 -3.73
CA TRP A 161 -17.51 -2.93 -4.12
C TRP A 161 -17.54 -2.43 -5.57
N HIS A 162 -18.07 -3.23 -6.50
CA HIS A 162 -18.18 -2.84 -7.91
C HIS A 162 -19.11 -1.64 -8.11
N GLU A 163 -20.26 -1.61 -7.42
CA GLU A 163 -21.16 -0.46 -7.43
C GLU A 163 -20.47 0.82 -6.94
N PHE A 164 -19.67 0.72 -5.87
CA PHE A 164 -18.89 1.86 -5.40
C PHE A 164 -17.88 2.35 -6.44
N VAL A 165 -17.26 1.44 -7.19
CA VAL A 165 -16.32 1.80 -8.26
C VAL A 165 -17.04 2.48 -9.42
N ASP A 166 -18.19 1.96 -9.83
CA ASP A 166 -19.03 2.57 -10.88
C ASP A 166 -19.48 3.98 -10.46
N ASP A 167 -19.83 4.18 -9.18
CA ASP A 167 -20.19 5.48 -8.62
C ASP A 167 -19.05 6.52 -8.68
N LEU A 168 -17.78 6.10 -8.86
CA LEU A 168 -16.65 7.00 -9.05
C LEU A 168 -16.54 7.54 -10.47
N GLU A 169 -17.23 6.93 -11.44
CA GLU A 169 -17.12 7.29 -12.85
C GLU A 169 -17.60 8.73 -13.09
N PRO A 170 -16.74 9.60 -13.64
CA PRO A 170 -17.15 10.98 -13.94
C PRO A 170 -18.11 11.07 -15.14
N HIS A 171 -19.31 11.56 -14.89
CA HIS A 171 -20.35 11.85 -15.87
C HIS A 171 -20.74 13.33 -15.79
N ASP A 172 -20.73 14.05 -16.91
CA ASP A 172 -21.08 15.48 -17.00
C ASP A 172 -20.40 16.38 -15.95
N GLY A 173 -19.15 16.06 -15.62
CA GLY A 173 -18.38 16.82 -14.64
C GLY A 173 -18.76 16.55 -13.18
N ALA A 174 -19.48 15.47 -12.88
CA ALA A 174 -19.80 15.02 -11.53
C ALA A 174 -19.63 13.50 -11.38
N ASN A 175 -19.63 12.97 -10.16
CA ASN A 175 -19.84 11.55 -9.90
C ASN A 175 -20.65 11.34 -8.60
N ARG A 176 -21.06 10.10 -8.33
CA ARG A 176 -21.97 9.80 -7.20
C ARG A 176 -21.25 9.70 -5.85
N VAL A 177 -19.91 9.70 -5.86
CA VAL A 177 -19.08 9.70 -4.65
C VAL A 177 -18.78 11.11 -4.15
N ALA A 178 -18.25 11.97 -5.02
CA ALA A 178 -17.75 13.29 -4.69
C ALA A 178 -18.67 14.45 -5.15
N GLY A 179 -19.69 14.16 -5.96
CA GLY A 179 -20.56 15.18 -6.53
C GLY A 179 -19.88 15.96 -7.65
N PRO A 180 -20.14 17.28 -7.79
CA PRO A 180 -19.50 18.12 -8.81
C PRO A 180 -17.97 18.10 -8.71
N LEU A 181 -17.31 17.85 -9.84
CA LEU A 181 -15.87 17.73 -9.96
C LEU A 181 -15.29 18.98 -10.65
N PRO A 182 -14.24 19.59 -10.10
CA PRO A 182 -13.52 20.68 -10.75
C PRO A 182 -12.99 20.24 -12.13
N PRO A 183 -13.11 21.07 -13.20
CA PRO A 183 -12.65 20.70 -14.55
C PRO A 183 -11.17 20.32 -14.62
N ASP A 184 -10.32 20.96 -13.82
CA ASP A 184 -8.89 20.69 -13.70
C ASP A 184 -8.58 19.31 -13.08
N ARG A 185 -9.54 18.70 -12.37
CA ARG A 185 -9.39 17.38 -11.72
C ARG A 185 -10.08 16.25 -12.45
N LEU A 186 -10.88 16.54 -13.48
CA LEU A 186 -11.67 15.54 -14.20
C LEU A 186 -10.79 14.44 -14.79
N ALA A 187 -9.61 14.80 -15.30
CA ALA A 187 -8.64 13.84 -15.83
C ALA A 187 -8.07 12.90 -14.75
N ASP A 188 -7.83 13.40 -13.52
CA ASP A 188 -7.37 12.58 -12.40
C ASP A 188 -8.46 11.58 -11.98
N TRP A 189 -9.72 12.02 -11.91
CA TRP A 189 -10.84 11.15 -11.57
C TRP A 189 -11.07 10.05 -12.61
N ARG A 190 -10.97 10.38 -13.91
CA ARG A 190 -11.06 9.38 -14.99
C ARG A 190 -9.93 8.36 -14.90
N ARG A 191 -8.70 8.80 -14.63
CA ARG A 191 -7.56 7.90 -14.42
C ARG A 191 -7.75 7.00 -13.21
N LEU A 192 -8.22 7.57 -12.10
CA LEU A 192 -8.55 6.83 -10.89
C LEU A 192 -9.60 5.76 -11.16
N HIS A 193 -10.73 6.12 -11.78
CA HIS A 193 -11.79 5.19 -12.13
C HIS A 193 -11.28 4.06 -13.03
N ALA A 194 -10.61 4.40 -14.14
CA ALA A 194 -10.08 3.40 -15.06
C ALA A 194 -9.07 2.44 -14.41
N GLY A 195 -8.22 2.97 -13.52
CA GLY A 195 -7.27 2.16 -12.75
C GLY A 195 -7.98 1.23 -11.77
N LEU A 196 -8.92 1.76 -10.98
CA LEU A 196 -9.68 0.97 -10.02
C LEU A 196 -10.57 -0.08 -10.68
N ALA A 197 -11.23 0.23 -11.80
CA ALA A 197 -12.05 -0.73 -12.53
C ALA A 197 -11.24 -1.96 -12.99
N ARG A 198 -10.01 -1.73 -13.48
CA ARG A 198 -9.09 -2.83 -13.86
C ARG A 198 -8.66 -3.68 -12.68
N VAL A 199 -8.28 -3.06 -11.56
CA VAL A 199 -7.88 -3.79 -10.34
C VAL A 199 -9.08 -4.51 -9.72
N SER A 200 -10.27 -3.92 -9.82
CA SER A 200 -11.52 -4.50 -9.31
C SER A 200 -11.88 -5.81 -9.99
N ALA A 201 -11.54 -5.97 -11.27
CA ALA A 201 -11.70 -7.24 -11.98
C ALA A 201 -10.75 -8.36 -11.51
N ALA A 202 -9.71 -8.01 -10.75
CA ALA A 202 -8.69 -8.96 -10.25
C ALA A 202 -8.86 -9.33 -8.77
N VAL A 203 -9.78 -8.68 -8.07
CA VAL A 203 -10.11 -8.94 -6.66
C VAL A 203 -11.47 -9.60 -6.55
N ASN A 204 -11.68 -10.33 -5.47
CA ASN A 204 -12.95 -10.92 -5.09
C ASN A 204 -13.40 -10.26 -3.77
N LEU A 205 -13.90 -9.02 -3.86
CA LEU A 205 -14.48 -8.31 -2.72
C LEU A 205 -15.99 -8.18 -2.96
N PRO A 206 -16.84 -8.83 -2.13
CA PRO A 206 -18.29 -8.74 -2.32
C PRO A 206 -18.81 -7.35 -1.97
N ASP A 207 -18.24 -6.72 -0.96
CA ASP A 207 -18.69 -5.45 -0.39
C ASP A 207 -17.53 -4.58 0.11
N VAL A 208 -17.88 -3.39 0.59
CA VAL A 208 -16.91 -2.40 1.09
C VAL A 208 -16.45 -2.66 2.53
N SER A 209 -16.99 -3.65 3.24
CA SER A 209 -16.76 -3.85 4.68
C SER A 209 -15.28 -4.08 5.02
N ALA A 210 -14.58 -4.86 4.21
CA ALA A 210 -13.14 -5.11 4.39
C ALA A 210 -12.33 -3.81 4.19
N LEU A 211 -12.69 -3.00 3.19
CA LEU A 211 -12.03 -1.73 2.93
C LEU A 211 -12.27 -0.75 4.09
N GLN A 212 -13.50 -0.65 4.59
CA GLN A 212 -13.83 0.18 5.75
C GLN A 212 -13.10 -0.27 7.03
N ARG A 213 -12.95 -1.57 7.25
CA ARG A 213 -12.18 -2.13 8.37
C ARG A 213 -10.70 -1.74 8.30
N TRP A 214 -10.14 -1.69 7.10
CA TRP A 214 -8.73 -1.41 6.86
C TRP A 214 -8.40 0.08 6.69
N GLU A 215 -9.36 0.91 6.29
CA GLU A 215 -9.18 2.35 6.06
C GLU A 215 -8.45 3.04 7.22
N PRO A 216 -8.86 2.92 8.51
CA PRO A 216 -8.22 3.67 9.59
C PRO A 216 -6.76 3.25 9.81
N ARG A 217 -6.43 2.00 9.47
CA ARG A 217 -5.08 1.44 9.59
C ARG A 217 -4.21 1.93 8.44
N ILE A 218 -4.72 1.90 7.21
CA ILE A 218 -3.99 2.35 6.02
C ILE A 218 -3.81 3.86 6.00
N ARG A 219 -4.80 4.62 6.47
CA ARG A 219 -4.71 6.08 6.62
C ARG A 219 -3.56 6.52 7.53
N ARG A 220 -3.16 5.71 8.52
CA ARG A 220 -1.96 5.97 9.34
C ARG A 220 -0.66 5.91 8.53
N PHE A 221 -0.63 5.32 7.35
CA PHE A 221 0.54 5.36 6.46
C PHE A 221 0.52 6.57 5.52
N SER A 222 -0.53 7.41 5.58
CA SER A 222 -0.65 8.67 4.85
C SER A 222 0.23 9.80 5.42
N TYR A 223 0.97 9.58 6.52
CA TYR A 223 1.83 10.57 7.18
C TYR A 223 3.08 11.04 6.39
N VAL A 224 3.03 11.03 5.06
CA VAL A 224 3.76 12.03 4.25
C VAL A 224 3.11 13.41 4.36
N LEU A 225 1.93 13.54 4.99
CA LEU A 225 1.56 14.73 5.76
C LEU A 225 1.99 14.50 7.21
N GLY A 226 3.07 15.14 7.65
CA GLY A 226 3.72 14.84 8.93
C GLY A 226 2.83 14.94 10.18
N PRO A 227 3.33 14.48 11.35
CA PRO A 227 2.65 14.73 12.62
C PRO A 227 2.39 16.23 12.77
N LYS A 228 1.17 16.61 13.15
CA LYS A 228 0.95 17.93 13.74
C LYS A 228 1.83 17.98 14.98
N ASN A 229 2.97 18.67 14.87
CA ASN A 229 3.78 19.01 16.03
C ASN A 229 2.85 19.64 17.05
N GLY A 230 2.79 19.01 18.22
CA GLY A 230 2.02 19.51 19.35
C GLY A 230 2.47 20.92 19.66
N GLN A 231 1.59 21.88 19.42
CA GLN A 231 1.73 23.22 19.94
C GLN A 231 1.32 23.15 21.41
N ARG A 232 2.28 22.73 22.25
CA ARG A 232 2.30 23.14 23.66
C ARG A 232 2.88 24.54 23.69
N ARG A 233 2.02 25.53 23.94
CA ARG A 233 2.32 26.67 24.79
C ARG A 233 1.08 27.00 25.58
#